data_AF-A0A0C9X347-F1
#
_entry.id   AF-A0A0C9X347-F1
#
_cell.length_a   1.000
_cell.length_b   1.000
_cell.length_c   1.000
_cell.angle_alpha   90.00
_cell.angle_beta   90.00
_cell.angle_gamma   90.00
#
_symmetry.space_group_name_H-M   'P 1'
#
loop_
_entity.id
_entity.type
_entity.pdbx_description
1 polymer ?
#
loop_
_entity_poly.entity_id
_entity_poly.type
_entity_poly.pdbx_seq_one_letter_code
_entity_poly.pdbx_strand_id
1 'polypeptide(L)'
;MADLQVEVMGKDEGVMDDYIGKFTLSVTPGTKEVEIEGTVFKIVMGTFWIKIESTPLQDKQHRLQFPYLSDGLGRYSRHYSPTVGLLTNLNDAWLYSTFIKGVPLFFRGNFQPWNRGYKAAQSILQGGPASLAVWWGIQAGHRLLYARAAGNAFSIIEDTKGVVELLHTGAQDDVNGGGPNAQRVKLAVYTYIISAEDDTFRFSETGAAFVVDFASKHALHSNCAEVVRYSGQFHPRPEGGWQNFSESTPDDAVKWEFVIDNNSGTYAPDKMLLPEVKEFFEFNFPGLVVHALDREDERLVESGEACRAHAPKWRGVRTDELQPHVKEGEVTLCRHVSESGQQEAGRVEDNFT
;
A
#
# COMPACT_ATOMS: atom_id res chain seq x y z
N MET A 1 32.56 8.13 2.85
CA MET A 1 32.43 6.71 2.47
C MET A 1 31.09 6.26 2.99
N ALA A 2 30.29 5.55 2.21
CA ALA A 2 28.97 5.07 2.64
C ALA A 2 29.08 3.56 2.89
N ASP A 3 28.54 3.13 4.03
CA ASP A 3 28.50 1.72 4.41
C ASP A 3 27.04 1.26 4.45
N LEU A 4 26.82 0.02 4.05
CA LEU A 4 25.55 -0.68 4.15
C LEU A 4 25.56 -1.50 5.43
N GLN A 5 24.72 -1.12 6.39
CA GLN A 5 24.42 -1.93 7.57
C GLN A 5 23.24 -2.83 7.25
N VAL A 6 23.40 -4.12 7.48
CA VAL A 6 22.34 -5.12 7.27
C VAL A 6 22.09 -5.84 8.58
N GLU A 7 20.83 -5.94 8.95
CA GLU A 7 20.33 -6.74 10.07
C GLU A 7 19.54 -7.92 9.50
N VAL A 8 19.87 -9.11 9.98
CA VAL A 8 19.25 -10.36 9.57
C VAL A 8 18.30 -10.77 10.67
N MET A 9 17.02 -10.90 10.31
CA MET A 9 15.94 -11.27 11.20
C MET A 9 15.33 -12.59 10.73
N GLY A 10 15.10 -13.51 11.66
CA GLY A 10 14.34 -14.74 11.47
C GLY A 10 12.86 -14.42 11.58
N LYS A 11 12.11 -14.68 10.50
CA LYS A 11 10.69 -14.39 10.48
C LYS A 11 9.88 -15.63 10.86
N ASP A 12 9.21 -15.56 12.00
CA ASP A 12 8.23 -16.54 12.46
C ASP A 12 6.80 -16.01 12.37
N GLU A 13 5.80 -16.87 12.58
CA GLU A 13 4.37 -16.49 12.61
C GLU A 13 3.99 -15.57 13.79
N GLY A 14 4.95 -15.28 14.67
CA GLY A 14 4.78 -14.36 15.81
C GLY A 14 4.83 -12.87 15.45
N VAL A 15 4.53 -12.04 16.46
CA VAL A 15 4.48 -10.57 16.36
C VAL A 15 5.87 -9.94 16.25
N MET A 16 6.91 -10.61 16.75
CA MET A 16 8.29 -10.14 16.77
C MET A 16 9.18 -11.08 15.95
N ASP A 17 10.10 -10.49 15.20
CA ASP A 17 11.09 -11.23 14.42
C ASP A 17 12.30 -11.54 15.31
N ASP A 18 12.83 -12.76 15.22
CA ASP A 18 14.00 -13.18 15.97
C ASP A 18 15.26 -12.55 15.38
N TYR A 19 16.03 -11.84 16.19
CA TYR A 19 17.29 -11.26 15.71
C TYR A 19 18.35 -12.35 15.51
N ILE A 20 18.82 -12.53 14.27
CA ILE A 20 19.86 -13.52 13.93
C ILE A 20 21.24 -12.89 14.07
N GLY A 21 21.43 -11.70 13.51
CA GLY A 21 22.74 -11.05 13.48
C GLY A 21 22.79 -9.82 12.59
N LYS A 22 23.97 -9.23 12.47
CA LYS A 22 24.22 -8.08 11.59
C LYS A 22 25.57 -8.16 10.92
N PHE A 23 25.72 -7.38 9.87
CA PHE A 23 27.02 -7.11 9.25
C PHE A 23 27.04 -5.71 8.65
N THR A 24 28.25 -5.23 8.35
CA THR A 24 28.45 -3.95 7.68
C THR A 24 29.42 -4.15 6.54
N LEU A 25 29.11 -3.58 5.37
CA LEU A 25 29.98 -3.64 4.21
C LEU A 25 29.98 -2.32 3.45
N SER A 26 31.02 -2.08 2.65
CA SER A 26 31.05 -0.92 1.76
C SER A 26 30.00 -1.04 0.65
N VAL A 27 29.53 0.08 0.10
CA VAL A 27 28.61 0.08 -1.05
C VAL A 27 29.31 -0.02 -2.41
N THR A 28 30.59 -0.42 -2.44
CA THR A 28 31.33 -0.55 -3.71
C THR A 28 30.79 -1.72 -4.56
N PRO A 29 30.74 -1.58 -5.90
CA PRO A 29 30.29 -2.65 -6.79
C PRO A 29 31.09 -3.95 -6.63
N GLY A 30 30.42 -5.06 -6.91
CA GLY A 30 30.99 -6.40 -6.90
C GLY A 30 30.26 -7.36 -5.98
N THR A 31 30.62 -8.64 -6.11
CA THR A 31 30.16 -9.71 -5.21
C THR A 31 31.01 -9.71 -3.95
N LYS A 32 30.34 -9.79 -2.80
CA LYS A 32 30.97 -9.81 -1.47
C LYS A 32 30.39 -10.94 -0.66
N GLU A 33 31.26 -11.66 0.02
CA GLU A 33 30.92 -12.59 1.07
C GLU A 33 31.18 -11.90 2.41
N VAL A 34 30.22 -11.98 3.33
CA VAL A 34 30.30 -11.36 4.65
C VAL A 34 29.80 -12.33 5.71
N GLU A 35 30.46 -12.34 6.86
CA GLU A 35 30.03 -13.14 8.01
C GLU A 35 28.93 -12.40 8.78
N ILE A 36 27.90 -13.12 9.18
CA ILE A 36 26.82 -12.59 10.00
C ILE A 36 27.27 -12.63 11.46
N GLU A 37 27.46 -11.46 12.08
CA GLU A 37 27.84 -11.36 13.49
C GLU A 37 26.60 -11.47 14.39
N GLY A 38 26.56 -12.49 15.26
CA GLY A 38 25.53 -12.63 16.28
C GLY A 38 25.67 -11.61 17.42
N THR A 39 24.61 -11.46 18.22
CA THR A 39 24.53 -10.53 19.37
C THR A 39 25.46 -10.90 20.53
N VAL A 40 25.76 -12.19 20.69
CA VAL A 40 26.54 -12.70 21.83
C VAL A 40 27.93 -13.11 21.36
N PHE A 41 28.97 -12.49 21.93
CA PHE A 41 30.39 -12.77 21.67
C PHE A 41 30.86 -12.71 20.21
N LYS A 42 30.14 -12.01 19.31
CA LYS A 42 30.44 -11.95 17.87
C LYS A 42 30.61 -13.34 17.24
N ILE A 43 29.85 -14.32 17.72
CA ILE A 43 29.84 -15.64 17.12
C ILE A 43 29.34 -15.50 15.67
N VAL A 44 30.07 -16.11 14.73
CA VAL A 44 29.69 -16.15 13.32
C VAL A 44 28.47 -17.06 13.17
N MET A 45 27.33 -16.48 12.79
CA MET A 45 26.05 -17.18 12.65
C MET A 45 25.83 -17.74 11.25
N GLY A 46 26.71 -17.42 10.30
CA GLY A 46 26.65 -17.87 8.91
C GLY A 46 27.36 -16.90 7.97
N THR A 47 27.30 -17.20 6.67
CA THR A 47 27.81 -16.31 5.61
C THR A 47 26.67 -15.80 4.75
N PHE A 48 26.81 -14.56 4.28
CA PHE A 48 25.87 -13.90 3.39
C PHE A 48 26.59 -13.48 2.11
N TRP A 49 25.97 -13.78 0.97
CA TRP A 49 26.49 -13.41 -0.34
C TRP A 49 25.65 -12.27 -0.91
N ILE A 50 26.30 -11.14 -1.20
CA ILE A 50 25.65 -9.96 -1.76
C ILE A 50 26.36 -9.49 -3.03
N LYS A 51 25.59 -9.23 -4.09
CA LYS A 51 26.08 -8.58 -5.30
C LYS A 51 25.61 -7.14 -5.30
N ILE A 52 26.56 -6.20 -5.28
CA ILE A 52 26.25 -4.78 -5.41
C ILE A 52 26.52 -4.36 -6.85
N GLU A 53 25.48 -3.85 -7.50
CA GLU A 53 25.58 -3.18 -8.79
C GLU A 53 25.27 -1.70 -8.57
N SER A 54 26.15 -0.82 -9.06
CA SER A 54 25.88 0.61 -9.00
C SER A 54 26.26 1.28 -10.31
N THR A 55 25.35 2.14 -10.76
CA THR A 55 25.51 2.91 -12.01
C THR A 55 25.54 4.38 -11.63
N PRO A 56 26.63 5.12 -11.93
CA PRO A 56 26.68 6.54 -11.64
C PRO A 56 25.62 7.28 -12.44
N LEU A 57 24.79 8.07 -11.76
CA LEU A 57 23.86 8.98 -12.43
C LEU A 57 24.66 10.01 -13.26
N GLN A 58 24.36 10.11 -14.56
CA GLN A 58 25.10 10.95 -15.51
C GLN A 58 24.79 12.45 -15.35
N ASP A 59 23.59 12.80 -14.89
CA ASP A 59 23.14 14.19 -14.75
C ASP A 59 23.57 14.80 -13.40
N LYS A 60 24.52 15.75 -13.45
CA LYS A 60 25.03 16.47 -12.29
C LYS A 60 24.05 17.52 -11.75
N GLN A 61 23.20 18.12 -12.60
CA GLN A 61 22.26 19.16 -12.16
C GLN A 61 21.10 18.53 -11.40
N HIS A 62 20.56 17.42 -11.91
CA HIS A 62 19.54 16.64 -11.21
C HIS A 62 20.01 16.18 -9.81
N ARG A 63 21.28 15.76 -9.69
CA ARG A 63 21.90 15.34 -8.41
C ARG A 63 21.98 16.46 -7.37
N LEU A 64 22.19 17.72 -7.79
CA LEU A 64 22.28 18.87 -6.89
C LEU A 64 20.92 19.37 -6.44
N GLN A 65 19.90 19.23 -7.29
CA GLN A 65 18.55 19.68 -7.00
C GLN A 65 17.77 18.69 -6.11
N PHE A 66 18.01 17.39 -6.28
CA PHE A 66 17.32 16.33 -5.52
C PHE A 66 18.32 15.29 -4.97
N PRO A 67 19.07 15.62 -3.91
CA PRO A 67 19.97 14.67 -3.27
C PRO A 67 19.19 13.48 -2.72
N TYR A 68 19.69 12.26 -2.95
CA TYR A 68 19.10 10.99 -2.49
C TYR A 68 17.76 10.59 -3.10
N LEU A 69 17.35 11.21 -4.22
CA LEU A 69 16.19 10.74 -4.96
C LEU A 69 16.42 9.32 -5.48
N SER A 70 15.52 8.39 -5.12
CA SER A 70 15.56 7.04 -5.66
C SER A 70 15.22 7.06 -7.15
N ASP A 71 16.16 6.62 -7.98
CA ASP A 71 15.98 6.37 -9.41
C ASP A 71 16.02 4.86 -9.73
N GLY A 72 15.94 4.00 -8.70
CA GLY A 72 15.85 2.55 -8.86
C GLY A 72 14.43 2.11 -9.23
N LEU A 73 14.30 1.05 -10.02
CA LEU A 73 13.02 0.52 -10.52
C LEU A 73 11.93 0.45 -9.41
N GLY A 74 10.67 0.68 -9.80
CA GLY A 74 9.54 0.66 -8.87
C GLY A 74 9.41 -0.73 -8.25
N ARG A 75 9.70 -0.85 -6.95
CA ARG A 75 9.58 -2.13 -6.23
C ARG A 75 8.23 -2.17 -5.56
N TYR A 76 7.50 -3.27 -5.64
CA TYR A 76 6.31 -3.44 -4.82
C TYR A 76 6.48 -4.57 -3.83
N SER A 77 5.74 -4.46 -2.74
CA SER A 77 5.45 -5.52 -1.79
C SER A 77 3.94 -5.72 -1.73
N ARG A 78 3.51 -6.94 -2.06
CA ARG A 78 2.16 -7.43 -1.78
C ARG A 78 2.20 -8.11 -0.43
N HIS A 79 1.46 -7.56 0.53
CA HIS A 79 1.39 -8.12 1.87
C HIS A 79 0.26 -9.14 1.94
N TYR A 80 0.60 -10.36 2.37
CA TYR A 80 -0.37 -11.38 2.75
C TYR A 80 -0.34 -11.50 4.26
N SER A 81 -1.46 -11.19 4.91
CA SER A 81 -1.59 -11.34 6.36
C SER A 81 -2.65 -12.39 6.68
N PRO A 82 -2.24 -13.67 6.85
CA PRO A 82 -3.16 -14.74 7.26
C PRO A 82 -3.83 -14.42 8.59
N THR A 83 -3.13 -13.75 9.51
CA THR A 83 -3.67 -13.31 10.80
C THR A 83 -4.82 -12.33 10.60
N VAL A 84 -4.68 -11.38 9.67
CA VAL A 84 -5.78 -10.50 9.27
C VAL A 84 -6.89 -11.30 8.61
N GLY A 85 -6.58 -12.22 7.69
CA GLY A 85 -7.58 -13.06 7.03
C GLY A 85 -8.40 -13.91 8.01
N LEU A 86 -7.73 -14.51 8.99
CA LEU A 86 -8.35 -15.32 10.05
C LEU A 86 -9.18 -14.49 11.02
N LEU A 87 -8.68 -13.31 11.41
CA LEU A 87 -9.42 -12.37 12.28
C LEU A 87 -10.65 -11.77 11.59
N THR A 88 -10.74 -11.86 10.26
CA THR A 88 -11.78 -11.19 9.47
C THR A 88 -12.66 -12.13 8.68
N ASN A 89 -12.38 -13.43 8.77
CA ASN A 89 -13.09 -14.46 8.01
C ASN A 89 -13.04 -14.22 6.48
N LEU A 90 -11.99 -13.56 5.99
CA LEU A 90 -11.72 -13.29 4.58
C LEU A 90 -10.48 -14.09 4.14
N ASN A 91 -10.62 -14.95 3.14
CA ASN A 91 -9.55 -15.83 2.63
C ASN A 91 -8.61 -15.15 1.63
N ASP A 92 -8.34 -13.87 1.83
CA ASP A 92 -8.14 -12.97 0.71
C ASP A 92 -6.88 -12.11 0.89
N ALA A 93 -5.95 -12.24 -0.06
CA ALA A 93 -4.65 -11.57 -0.05
C ALA A 93 -4.77 -10.11 -0.53
N TRP A 94 -4.79 -9.14 0.39
CA TRP A 94 -4.87 -7.73 0.00
C TRP A 94 -4.02 -6.83 0.90
N LEU A 95 -2.94 -6.28 0.33
CA LEU A 95 -2.63 -4.83 0.32
C LEU A 95 -1.31 -4.57 -0.40
N TYR A 96 -1.24 -3.48 -1.17
CA TYR A 96 -0.08 -3.15 -1.99
C TYR A 96 0.64 -1.92 -1.43
N SER A 97 1.93 -2.08 -1.15
CA SER A 97 2.86 -0.98 -0.97
C SER A 97 3.83 -0.99 -2.14
N THR A 98 3.92 0.10 -2.89
CA THR A 98 4.84 0.26 -4.01
C THR A 98 5.77 1.42 -3.72
N PHE A 99 7.08 1.18 -3.81
CA PHE A 99 8.08 2.23 -3.88
C PHE A 99 7.99 2.88 -5.26
N ILE A 100 7.72 4.18 -5.23
CA ILE A 100 7.54 5.02 -6.41
C ILE A 100 8.68 6.03 -6.47
N LYS A 101 9.11 6.36 -7.68
CA LYS A 101 10.19 7.31 -7.95
C LYS A 101 9.66 8.72 -7.99
N GLY A 102 10.54 9.68 -7.72
CA GLY A 102 10.30 11.06 -8.12
C GLY A 102 9.30 11.83 -7.26
N VAL A 103 8.85 11.33 -6.11
CA VAL A 103 7.84 12.03 -5.28
C VAL A 103 8.22 13.51 -5.00
N PRO A 104 9.45 13.83 -4.58
CA PRO A 104 9.89 15.23 -4.46
C PRO A 104 9.95 16.03 -5.77
N LEU A 105 10.06 15.40 -6.95
CA LEU A 105 10.07 16.09 -8.25
C LEU A 105 8.71 16.71 -8.55
N PHE A 106 7.64 15.93 -8.35
CA PHE A 106 6.28 16.32 -8.70
C PHE A 106 5.61 17.12 -7.58
N PHE A 107 5.73 16.64 -6.33
CA PHE A 107 5.06 17.28 -5.19
C PHE A 107 5.92 18.35 -4.50
N ARG A 108 7.23 18.39 -4.74
CA ARG A 108 8.16 19.40 -4.17
C ARG A 108 8.01 19.54 -2.66
N GLY A 109 7.67 20.73 -2.17
CA GLY A 109 7.38 21.02 -0.77
C GLY A 109 5.89 21.01 -0.43
N ASN A 110 5.03 20.54 -1.34
CA ASN A 110 3.60 20.44 -1.09
C ASN A 110 3.32 19.22 -0.21
N PHE A 111 2.68 19.48 0.92
CA PHE A 111 2.18 18.49 1.86
C PHE A 111 0.72 18.79 2.15
N GLN A 112 -0.10 17.75 2.18
CA GLN A 112 -1.53 17.83 2.37
C GLN A 112 -1.83 17.48 3.84
N PRO A 113 -2.15 18.46 4.69
CA PRO A 113 -2.46 18.20 6.09
C PRO A 113 -3.80 17.48 6.21
N TRP A 114 -4.01 16.84 7.35
CA TRP A 114 -5.31 16.27 7.65
C TRP A 114 -6.41 17.34 7.72
N ASN A 115 -7.60 16.96 7.30
CA ASN A 115 -8.78 17.80 7.20
C ASN A 115 -9.36 18.10 8.59
N ARG A 116 -8.99 19.26 9.15
CA ARG A 116 -9.49 19.75 10.44
C ARG A 116 -10.98 20.05 10.47
N GLY A 117 -11.64 20.12 9.31
CA GLY A 117 -13.09 20.29 9.21
C GLY A 117 -13.89 18.99 9.21
N TYR A 118 -13.22 17.83 9.14
CA TYR A 118 -13.90 16.53 9.02
C TYR A 118 -13.92 15.78 10.36
N LYS A 119 -15.13 15.49 10.87
CA LYS A 119 -15.32 14.87 12.19
C LYS A 119 -14.61 13.53 12.35
N ALA A 120 -14.59 12.69 11.32
CA ALA A 120 -13.90 11.40 11.42
C ALA A 120 -12.36 11.56 11.40
N ALA A 121 -11.81 12.58 10.73
CA ALA A 121 -10.39 12.90 10.85
C ALA A 121 -10.06 13.47 12.23
N GLN A 122 -10.94 14.33 12.76
CA GLN A 122 -10.81 14.89 14.11
C GLN A 122 -10.78 13.80 15.18
N SER A 123 -11.66 12.80 15.10
CA SER A 123 -11.67 11.67 16.05
C SER A 123 -10.39 10.83 16.03
N ILE A 124 -9.51 11.01 15.04
CA ILE A 124 -8.24 10.29 14.91
C ILE A 124 -7.05 11.20 15.24
N LEU A 125 -7.03 12.43 14.72
CA LEU A 125 -5.83 13.28 14.65
C LEU A 125 -5.93 14.60 15.44
N GLN A 126 -7.09 14.96 16.00
CA GLN A 126 -7.25 16.26 16.69
C GLN A 126 -6.49 16.34 18.03
N GLY A 127 -6.16 15.20 18.63
CA GLY A 127 -5.53 15.13 19.94
C GLY A 127 -6.57 15.20 21.08
N GLY A 128 -6.48 14.25 22.02
CA GLY A 128 -7.42 14.09 23.14
C GLY A 128 -7.60 12.61 23.54
N PRO A 129 -8.06 12.30 24.76
CA PRO A 129 -8.10 10.92 25.27
C PRO A 129 -8.86 9.94 24.38
N ALA A 130 -10.02 10.36 23.85
CA ALA A 130 -10.82 9.53 22.94
C ALA A 130 -10.13 9.30 21.57
N SER A 131 -9.41 10.32 21.06
CA SER A 131 -8.69 10.20 19.79
C SER A 131 -7.46 9.29 19.90
N LEU A 132 -6.80 9.25 21.06
CA LEU A 132 -5.63 8.40 21.29
C LEU A 132 -5.95 6.91 21.17
N ALA A 133 -7.10 6.48 21.69
CA ALA A 133 -7.54 5.09 21.58
C ALA A 133 -7.74 4.68 20.11
N VAL A 134 -8.43 5.52 19.33
CA VAL A 134 -8.67 5.28 17.90
C VAL A 134 -7.35 5.33 17.12
N TRP A 135 -6.48 6.29 17.44
CA TRP A 135 -5.17 6.45 16.83
C TRP A 135 -4.27 5.23 17.04
N TRP A 136 -4.16 4.72 18.29
CA TRP A 136 -3.40 3.49 18.58
C TRP A 136 -3.98 2.27 17.88
N GLY A 137 -5.31 2.14 17.83
CA GLY A 137 -5.97 1.08 17.08
C GLY A 137 -5.62 1.09 15.59
N ILE A 138 -5.66 2.27 14.96
CA ILE A 138 -5.27 2.43 13.55
C ILE A 138 -3.79 2.12 13.35
N GLN A 139 -2.89 2.59 14.22
CA GLN A 139 -1.47 2.29 14.08
C GLN A 139 -1.14 0.81 14.25
N ALA A 140 -1.81 0.12 15.17
CA ALA A 140 -1.67 -1.32 15.32
C ALA A 140 -2.22 -2.06 14.09
N GLY A 141 -3.36 -1.61 13.54
CA GLY A 141 -3.87 -2.09 12.26
C GLY A 141 -2.88 -1.88 11.11
N HIS A 142 -2.25 -0.70 11.04
CA HIS A 142 -1.21 -0.38 10.04
C HIS A 142 -0.05 -1.36 10.17
N ARG A 143 0.49 -1.55 11.38
CA ARG A 143 1.60 -2.49 11.62
C ARG A 143 1.26 -3.91 11.20
N LEU A 144 0.06 -4.39 11.52
CA LEU A 144 -0.38 -5.73 11.14
C LEU A 144 -0.56 -5.88 9.63
N LEU A 145 -1.03 -4.83 8.96
CA LEU A 145 -1.31 -4.81 7.53
C LEU A 145 -0.04 -4.76 6.68
N TYR A 146 0.95 -3.96 7.10
CA TYR A 146 2.26 -3.86 6.45
C TYR A 146 3.32 -4.74 7.09
N ALA A 147 2.93 -5.62 8.02
CA ALA A 147 3.84 -6.62 8.56
C ALA A 147 4.40 -7.45 7.40
N ARG A 148 5.71 -7.72 7.46
CA ARG A 148 6.30 -8.69 6.55
C ARG A 148 5.81 -10.07 6.99
N ALA A 149 5.42 -10.91 6.05
CA ALA A 149 5.13 -12.32 6.29
C ALA A 149 5.85 -13.16 5.24
N ALA A 150 6.11 -14.44 5.53
CA ALA A 150 6.75 -15.35 4.58
C ALA A 150 5.97 -15.48 3.26
N GLY A 151 4.64 -15.25 3.30
CA GLY A 151 3.77 -15.24 2.12
C GLY A 151 3.75 -13.91 1.34
N ASN A 152 4.52 -12.90 1.72
CA ASN A 152 4.57 -11.64 0.98
C ASN A 152 5.28 -11.81 -0.35
N ALA A 153 4.70 -11.27 -1.41
CA ALA A 153 5.32 -11.24 -2.73
C ALA A 153 6.03 -9.90 -2.95
N PHE A 154 7.21 -9.96 -3.56
CA PHE A 154 7.98 -8.78 -3.96
C PHE A 154 8.33 -8.91 -5.43
N SER A 155 8.14 -7.85 -6.20
CA SER A 155 8.65 -7.81 -7.57
C SER A 155 8.85 -6.35 -8.01
N ILE A 156 9.22 -6.18 -9.27
CA ILE A 156 9.54 -4.92 -9.90
C ILE A 156 8.44 -4.59 -10.90
N ILE A 157 7.98 -3.34 -10.88
CA ILE A 157 7.10 -2.76 -11.89
C ILE A 157 7.93 -1.78 -12.70
N GLU A 158 8.00 -2.04 -14.01
CA GLU A 158 8.75 -1.21 -14.96
C GLU A 158 7.82 -0.40 -15.86
N ASP A 159 6.57 -0.82 -16.00
CA ASP A 159 5.61 -0.29 -16.96
C ASP A 159 4.15 -0.49 -16.51
N THR A 160 3.24 -0.13 -17.42
CA THR A 160 1.79 -0.31 -17.26
C THR A 160 1.38 -1.76 -17.04
N LYS A 161 2.05 -2.70 -17.72
CA LYS A 161 1.69 -4.11 -17.63
C LYS A 161 1.94 -4.61 -16.20
N GLY A 162 3.08 -4.24 -15.61
CA GLY A 162 3.40 -4.61 -14.23
C GLY A 162 2.38 -4.08 -13.21
N VAL A 163 1.91 -2.83 -13.35
CA VAL A 163 0.91 -2.28 -12.41
C VAL A 163 -0.49 -2.86 -12.63
N VAL A 164 -0.84 -3.27 -13.86
CA VAL A 164 -2.12 -3.95 -14.15
C VAL A 164 -2.10 -5.39 -13.64
N GLU A 165 -1.01 -6.13 -13.83
CA GLU A 165 -0.82 -7.48 -13.27
C GLU A 165 -0.92 -7.46 -11.73
N LEU A 166 -0.49 -6.36 -11.10
CA LEU A 166 -0.66 -6.16 -9.67
C LEU A 166 -2.13 -6.19 -9.24
N LEU A 167 -3.05 -5.77 -10.10
CA LEU A 167 -4.49 -5.73 -9.84
C LEU A 167 -5.21 -7.03 -10.21
N HIS A 168 -4.51 -8.05 -10.70
CA HIS A 168 -5.13 -9.35 -11.00
C HIS A 168 -5.63 -10.04 -9.73
N THR A 169 -6.79 -10.69 -9.86
CA THR A 169 -7.46 -11.46 -8.80
C THR A 169 -6.67 -12.74 -8.52
N GLY A 170 -5.54 -12.63 -7.81
CA GLY A 170 -4.81 -13.71 -7.15
C GLY A 170 -4.41 -14.94 -7.99
N ALA A 171 -3.10 -15.16 -8.14
CA ALA A 171 -2.49 -16.44 -8.53
C ALA A 171 -2.71 -17.59 -7.50
N GLN A 172 -3.80 -17.58 -6.73
CA GLN A 172 -4.09 -18.52 -5.65
C GLN A 172 -5.52 -19.09 -5.70
N ASP A 173 -6.21 -18.99 -6.84
CA ASP A 173 -7.37 -19.85 -7.14
C ASP A 173 -6.95 -21.28 -7.57
N ASP A 174 -5.65 -21.58 -7.58
CA ASP A 174 -5.11 -22.87 -8.02
C ASP A 174 -5.41 -24.04 -7.06
N VAL A 175 -5.89 -23.78 -5.84
CA VAL A 175 -6.19 -24.86 -4.88
C VAL A 175 -7.63 -25.40 -5.03
N ASN A 176 -8.54 -24.66 -5.69
CA ASN A 176 -9.94 -25.08 -5.87
C ASN A 176 -10.46 -24.89 -7.31
N GLY A 177 -9.61 -25.14 -8.32
CA GLY A 177 -10.03 -25.20 -9.72
C GLY A 177 -10.50 -23.86 -10.25
N GLY A 178 -9.54 -22.98 -10.57
CA GLY A 178 -9.79 -21.65 -11.12
C GLY A 178 -10.79 -21.67 -12.28
N GLY A 179 -11.90 -20.96 -12.08
CA GLY A 179 -12.82 -20.64 -13.17
C GLY A 179 -12.14 -19.72 -14.20
N PRO A 180 -12.76 -19.47 -15.36
CA PRO A 180 -12.20 -18.67 -16.46
C PRO A 180 -11.85 -17.21 -16.09
N ASN A 181 -12.16 -16.76 -14.88
CA ASN A 181 -11.91 -15.40 -14.38
C ASN A 181 -10.70 -15.27 -13.43
N ALA A 182 -10.04 -16.38 -13.04
CA ALA A 182 -8.93 -16.38 -12.09
C ALA A 182 -7.66 -15.63 -12.56
N GLN A 183 -7.60 -15.21 -13.83
CA GLN A 183 -6.48 -14.44 -14.41
C GLN A 183 -6.88 -13.02 -14.82
N ARG A 184 -8.02 -12.54 -14.34
CA ARG A 184 -8.58 -11.26 -14.73
C ARG A 184 -8.23 -10.15 -13.75
N VAL A 185 -8.04 -8.93 -14.25
CA VAL A 185 -7.96 -7.70 -13.46
C VAL A 185 -9.20 -7.59 -12.58
N LYS A 186 -9.00 -7.44 -11.27
CA LYS A 186 -10.09 -7.18 -10.34
C LYS A 186 -10.58 -5.75 -10.55
N LEU A 187 -11.87 -5.62 -10.83
CA LEU A 187 -12.50 -4.32 -11.00
C LEU A 187 -13.01 -3.84 -9.67
N ALA A 188 -12.21 -2.98 -9.04
CA ALA A 188 -12.54 -2.36 -7.78
C ALA A 188 -12.10 -0.90 -7.79
N VAL A 189 -12.70 -0.14 -6.88
CA VAL A 189 -12.16 1.16 -6.48
C VAL A 189 -11.12 0.90 -5.40
N TYR A 190 -10.00 1.60 -5.45
CA TYR A 190 -8.89 1.47 -4.51
C TYR A 190 -8.66 2.78 -3.80
N THR A 191 -8.59 2.75 -2.49
CA THR A 191 -8.17 3.87 -1.66
C THR A 191 -6.64 3.94 -1.65
N TYR A 192 -6.05 5.12 -1.85
CA TYR A 192 -4.60 5.27 -1.86
C TYR A 192 -4.09 6.47 -1.04
N ILE A 193 -2.82 6.37 -0.63
CA ILE A 193 -2.01 7.49 -0.16
C ILE A 193 -0.64 7.48 -0.85
N ILE A 194 -0.08 8.67 -1.05
CA ILE A 194 1.34 8.88 -1.32
C ILE A 194 1.94 9.40 -0.02
N SER A 195 2.78 8.57 0.60
CA SER A 195 3.34 8.83 1.92
C SER A 195 4.32 10.00 1.88
N ALA A 196 4.25 10.85 2.90
CA ALA A 196 5.22 11.93 3.10
C ALA A 196 6.47 11.46 3.87
N GLU A 197 6.40 10.32 4.56
CA GLU A 197 7.47 9.83 5.44
C GLU A 197 8.54 9.06 4.66
N ASP A 198 8.12 8.27 3.68
CA ASP A 198 8.97 7.29 2.99
C ASP A 198 8.74 7.23 1.47
N ASP A 199 8.01 8.21 0.91
CA ASP A 199 7.73 8.32 -0.53
C ASP A 199 7.12 7.04 -1.16
N THR A 200 6.35 6.26 -0.37
CA THR A 200 5.66 5.05 -0.86
C THR A 200 4.23 5.34 -1.35
N PHE A 201 3.83 4.65 -2.41
CA PHE A 201 2.44 4.55 -2.86
C PHE A 201 1.79 3.36 -2.18
N ARG A 202 0.83 3.61 -1.31
CA ARG A 202 0.15 2.56 -0.57
C ARG A 202 -1.34 2.58 -0.89
N PHE A 203 -1.92 1.42 -1.19
CA PHE A 203 -3.34 1.35 -1.54
C PHE A 203 -4.00 0.01 -1.20
N SER A 204 -5.32 0.04 -1.07
CA SER A 204 -6.17 -1.15 -0.91
C SER A 204 -7.53 -0.95 -1.56
N GLU A 205 -8.23 -2.04 -1.82
CA GLU A 205 -9.62 -2.00 -2.28
C GLU A 205 -10.54 -1.22 -1.31
N THR A 206 -11.38 -0.37 -1.88
CA THR A 206 -12.42 0.43 -1.24
C THR A 206 -13.67 -0.45 -1.08
N GLY A 207 -13.75 -1.18 0.02
CA GLY A 207 -14.92 -2.04 0.30
C GLY A 207 -14.59 -3.32 1.05
N ALA A 208 -13.32 -3.74 1.04
CA ALA A 208 -12.83 -4.87 1.83
C ALA A 208 -13.36 -4.81 3.28
N ALA A 209 -14.19 -5.78 3.67
CA ALA A 209 -14.97 -5.77 4.91
C ALA A 209 -14.12 -5.49 6.16
N PHE A 210 -12.85 -5.88 6.13
CA PHE A 210 -11.85 -5.61 7.16
C PHE A 210 -11.53 -4.13 7.43
N VAL A 211 -11.50 -3.28 6.39
CA VAL A 211 -11.10 -1.86 6.50
C VAL A 211 -12.32 -0.94 6.61
N VAL A 212 -13.52 -1.51 6.71
CA VAL A 212 -14.77 -0.78 6.86
C VAL A 212 -14.85 -0.12 8.23
N ASP A 213 -14.30 -0.78 9.25
CA ASP A 213 -14.39 -0.33 10.65
C ASP A 213 -13.27 0.61 11.08
N PHE A 214 -12.23 0.78 10.27
CA PHE A 214 -11.28 1.85 10.51
C PHE A 214 -11.93 3.18 10.14
N ALA A 215 -12.00 4.09 11.12
CA ALA A 215 -12.56 5.44 10.98
C ALA A 215 -12.00 6.22 9.77
N SER A 216 -10.83 5.82 9.26
CA SER A 216 -10.36 6.18 7.94
C SER A 216 -9.36 5.18 7.37
N LYS A 217 -9.62 4.71 6.14
CA LYS A 217 -8.68 3.91 5.35
C LYS A 217 -7.42 4.71 5.00
N HIS A 218 -7.57 6.00 4.69
CA HIS A 218 -6.42 6.88 4.43
C HIS A 218 -5.53 7.02 5.67
N ALA A 219 -6.13 7.17 6.86
CA ALA A 219 -5.38 7.20 8.12
C ALA A 219 -4.67 5.87 8.40
N LEU A 220 -5.31 4.74 8.07
CA LEU A 220 -4.68 3.42 8.15
C LEU A 220 -3.46 3.33 7.24
N HIS A 221 -3.56 3.72 5.98
CA HIS A 221 -2.41 3.64 5.07
C HIS A 221 -1.28 4.61 5.44
N SER A 222 -1.61 5.78 6.00
CA SER A 222 -0.64 6.80 6.38
C SER A 222 -0.04 6.60 7.77
N ASN A 223 -0.38 5.51 8.48
CA ASN A 223 0.03 5.30 9.88
C ASN A 223 -0.39 6.47 10.81
N CYS A 224 -1.54 7.06 10.53
CA CYS A 224 -2.04 8.28 11.18
C CYS A 224 -1.10 9.49 11.06
N ALA A 225 -0.34 9.61 9.97
CA ALA A 225 0.48 10.79 9.72
C ALA A 225 -0.40 12.05 9.63
N GLU A 226 0.07 13.16 10.21
CA GLU A 226 -0.64 14.45 10.13
C GLU A 226 -0.66 15.04 8.72
N VAL A 227 0.28 14.60 7.87
CA VAL A 227 0.43 15.06 6.49
C VAL A 227 0.70 13.89 5.55
N VAL A 228 0.24 14.02 4.30
CA VAL A 228 0.60 13.12 3.18
C VAL A 228 1.07 13.96 1.99
N ARG A 229 1.70 13.33 0.98
CA ARG A 229 1.97 14.03 -0.29
C ARG A 229 0.70 14.21 -1.08
N TYR A 230 -0.09 13.15 -1.16
CA TYR A 230 -1.41 13.15 -1.77
C TYR A 230 -2.22 11.94 -1.30
N SER A 231 -3.54 11.95 -1.51
CA SER A 231 -4.39 10.79 -1.24
C SER A 231 -5.74 10.89 -1.94
N GLY A 232 -6.40 9.76 -2.12
CA GLY A 232 -7.70 9.71 -2.78
C GLY A 232 -8.14 8.28 -3.05
N GLN A 233 -8.82 8.10 -4.17
CA GLN A 233 -9.22 6.81 -4.73
C GLN A 233 -8.80 6.71 -6.20
N PHE A 234 -8.68 5.48 -6.71
CA PHE A 234 -8.50 5.22 -8.13
C PHE A 234 -9.18 3.91 -8.55
N HIS A 235 -9.46 3.75 -9.83
CA HIS A 235 -9.89 2.48 -10.40
C HIS A 235 -9.36 2.29 -11.83
N PRO A 236 -9.04 1.06 -12.24
CA PRO A 236 -8.71 0.75 -13.62
C PRO A 236 -9.99 0.74 -14.49
N ARG A 237 -9.84 1.15 -15.74
CA ARG A 237 -10.87 0.97 -16.78
C ARG A 237 -10.23 0.76 -18.16
N PRO A 238 -10.91 0.14 -19.12
CA PRO A 238 -10.47 0.12 -20.50
C PRO A 238 -10.50 1.53 -21.12
N GLU A 239 -9.60 1.79 -22.06
CA GLU A 239 -9.58 3.01 -22.88
C GLU A 239 -10.96 3.27 -23.49
N GLY A 240 -11.48 4.48 -23.29
CA GLY A 240 -12.80 4.88 -23.79
C GLY A 240 -14.00 4.36 -22.97
N GLY A 241 -13.76 3.72 -21.82
CA GLY A 241 -14.80 3.33 -20.86
C GLY A 241 -15.45 1.97 -21.13
N TRP A 242 -16.29 1.54 -20.18
CA TRP A 242 -16.90 0.21 -20.18
C TRP A 242 -17.95 0.00 -21.26
N GLN A 243 -18.55 1.08 -21.77
CA GLN A 243 -19.63 1.04 -22.76
C GLN A 243 -19.19 0.44 -24.10
N ASN A 244 -17.92 0.63 -24.46
CA ASN A 244 -17.34 0.17 -25.72
C ASN A 244 -16.45 -1.06 -25.54
N PHE A 245 -16.42 -1.63 -24.32
CA PHE A 245 -15.52 -2.73 -23.97
C PHE A 245 -16.20 -4.10 -24.15
N SER A 246 -15.43 -5.06 -24.67
CA SER A 246 -15.86 -6.46 -24.79
C SER A 246 -15.06 -7.35 -23.84
N GLU A 247 -15.75 -8.08 -22.97
CA GLU A 247 -15.16 -9.03 -22.03
C GLU A 247 -14.46 -10.23 -22.70
N SER A 248 -14.72 -10.46 -23.99
CA SER A 248 -13.95 -11.43 -24.77
C SER A 248 -12.50 -11.01 -25.03
N THR A 249 -12.19 -9.72 -24.84
CA THR A 249 -10.83 -9.20 -24.95
C THR A 249 -10.02 -9.70 -23.74
N PRO A 250 -8.87 -10.37 -23.94
CA PRO A 250 -8.01 -10.77 -22.85
C PRO A 250 -7.32 -9.52 -22.25
N ASP A 251 -7.11 -9.51 -20.93
CA ASP A 251 -6.69 -8.30 -20.20
C ASP A 251 -5.31 -7.77 -20.62
N ASP A 252 -4.45 -8.61 -21.21
CA ASP A 252 -3.15 -8.25 -21.78
C ASP A 252 -3.26 -7.50 -23.12
N ALA A 253 -4.38 -7.67 -23.83
CA ALA A 253 -4.70 -6.92 -25.05
C ALA A 253 -5.51 -5.65 -24.77
N VAL A 254 -5.94 -5.43 -23.52
CA VAL A 254 -6.67 -4.24 -23.12
C VAL A 254 -5.70 -3.10 -22.84
N LYS A 255 -5.97 -1.94 -23.44
CA LYS A 255 -5.32 -0.69 -23.04
C LYS A 255 -6.02 -0.16 -21.79
N TRP A 256 -5.36 -0.33 -20.65
CA TRP A 256 -5.87 0.13 -19.38
C TRP A 256 -5.54 1.60 -19.13
N GLU A 257 -6.52 2.32 -18.58
CA GLU A 257 -6.38 3.66 -18.04
C GLU A 257 -6.70 3.64 -16.55
N PHE A 258 -6.06 4.51 -15.78
CA PHE A 258 -6.45 4.77 -14.40
C PHE A 258 -7.25 6.05 -14.32
N VAL A 259 -8.40 5.99 -13.66
CA VAL A 259 -9.08 7.19 -13.17
C VAL A 259 -8.68 7.37 -11.72
N ILE A 260 -8.06 8.49 -11.39
CA ILE A 260 -7.55 8.81 -10.06
C ILE A 260 -8.16 10.12 -9.57
N ASP A 261 -8.42 10.21 -8.28
CA ASP A 261 -9.05 11.38 -7.68
C ASP A 261 -8.36 11.87 -6.40
N ASN A 262 -8.90 12.95 -5.84
CA ASN A 262 -8.55 13.52 -4.53
C ASN A 262 -9.62 13.21 -3.46
N ASN A 263 -10.37 12.13 -3.60
CA ASN A 263 -11.46 11.74 -2.71
C ASN A 263 -10.92 11.12 -1.41
N SER A 264 -10.40 11.98 -0.53
CA SER A 264 -10.04 11.64 0.83
C SER A 264 -10.78 12.51 1.83
N GLY A 265 -11.62 11.91 2.68
CA GLY A 265 -12.19 12.62 3.81
C GLY A 265 -11.13 13.08 4.81
N THR A 266 -10.08 12.28 4.99
CA THR A 266 -9.03 12.51 5.99
C THR A 266 -8.07 13.61 5.64
N TYR A 267 -7.68 13.76 4.37
CA TYR A 267 -6.71 14.77 3.96
C TYR A 267 -7.31 15.82 3.02
N ALA A 268 -8.40 15.50 2.32
CA ALA A 268 -9.07 16.37 1.35
C ALA A 268 -8.10 17.20 0.48
N PRO A 269 -7.17 16.54 -0.22
CA PRO A 269 -6.03 17.22 -0.80
C PRO A 269 -6.43 18.15 -1.95
N ASP A 270 -5.59 19.17 -2.18
CA ASP A 270 -5.87 20.23 -3.14
C ASP A 270 -6.01 19.69 -4.56
N LYS A 271 -7.12 20.05 -5.22
CA LYS A 271 -7.41 19.70 -6.61
C LYS A 271 -6.45 20.35 -7.61
N MET A 272 -5.81 21.44 -7.22
CA MET A 272 -4.81 22.11 -8.04
C MET A 272 -3.57 21.24 -8.31
N LEU A 273 -3.36 20.18 -7.51
CA LEU A 273 -2.26 19.22 -7.70
C LEU A 273 -2.63 18.00 -8.57
N LEU A 274 -3.88 17.89 -9.04
CA LEU A 274 -4.29 16.78 -9.91
C LEU A 274 -3.45 16.66 -11.20
N PRO A 275 -3.02 17.74 -11.86
CA PRO A 275 -2.09 17.64 -12.98
C PRO A 275 -0.76 16.99 -12.60
N GLU A 276 -0.16 17.37 -11.47
CA GLU A 276 1.08 16.78 -10.96
C GLU A 276 0.89 15.31 -10.58
N VAL A 277 -0.28 14.94 -10.04
CA VAL A 277 -0.63 13.54 -9.76
C VAL A 277 -0.70 12.73 -11.05
N LYS A 278 -1.34 13.26 -12.10
CA LYS A 278 -1.38 12.62 -13.42
C LYS A 278 0.04 12.36 -13.94
N GLU A 279 0.85 13.41 -14.03
CA GLU A 279 2.22 13.28 -14.52
C GLU A 279 3.07 12.33 -13.66
N PHE A 280 2.85 12.36 -12.35
CA PHE A 280 3.54 11.49 -11.40
C PHE A 280 3.29 10.00 -11.65
N PHE A 281 2.03 9.60 -11.88
CA PHE A 281 1.69 8.22 -12.18
C PHE A 281 2.14 7.80 -13.58
N GLU A 282 2.00 8.67 -14.58
CA GLU A 282 2.46 8.38 -15.96
C GLU A 282 4.00 8.27 -16.05
N PHE A 283 4.71 9.01 -15.20
CA PHE A 283 6.17 8.90 -15.06
C PHE A 283 6.59 7.56 -14.43
N ASN A 284 5.87 7.11 -13.40
CA ASN A 284 6.19 5.88 -12.69
C ASN A 284 5.75 4.61 -13.44
N PHE A 285 4.71 4.71 -14.27
CA PHE A 285 4.16 3.60 -15.05
C PHE A 285 4.12 3.97 -16.53
N PRO A 286 5.28 3.91 -17.23
CA PRO A 286 5.33 4.20 -18.66
C PRO A 286 4.27 3.45 -19.47
N GLY A 287 3.54 4.19 -20.31
CA GLY A 287 2.44 3.68 -21.13
C GLY A 287 1.05 3.78 -20.47
N LEU A 288 0.97 4.12 -19.18
CA LEU A 288 -0.29 4.19 -18.45
C LEU A 288 -0.93 5.53 -18.78
N VAL A 289 -2.21 5.52 -19.12
CA VAL A 289 -2.98 6.75 -19.27
C VAL A 289 -3.69 7.03 -17.96
N VAL A 290 -3.49 8.22 -17.41
CA VAL A 290 -4.08 8.62 -16.13
C VAL A 290 -5.05 9.78 -16.33
N HIS A 291 -6.28 9.63 -15.85
CA HIS A 291 -7.28 10.68 -15.78
C HIS A 291 -7.42 11.13 -14.32
N ALA A 292 -6.77 12.24 -13.98
CA ALA A 292 -6.87 12.84 -12.64
C ALA A 292 -8.08 13.77 -12.58
N LEU A 293 -9.09 13.41 -11.79
CA LEU A 293 -10.37 14.11 -11.68
C LEU A 293 -10.60 14.59 -10.25
N ASP A 294 -11.27 15.74 -10.10
CA ASP A 294 -11.67 16.19 -8.78
C ASP A 294 -12.84 15.34 -8.25
N ARG A 295 -12.91 15.16 -6.93
CA ARG A 295 -13.98 14.42 -6.26
C ARG A 295 -15.39 14.94 -6.54
N GLU A 296 -15.52 16.20 -6.97
CA GLU A 296 -16.79 16.82 -7.36
C GLU A 296 -17.07 16.74 -8.87
N ASP A 297 -16.18 16.12 -9.66
CA ASP A 297 -16.36 15.96 -11.11
C ASP A 297 -17.37 14.85 -11.42
N GLU A 298 -18.40 15.18 -12.20
CA GLU A 298 -19.45 14.23 -12.60
C GLU A 298 -18.89 13.03 -13.38
N ARG A 299 -17.80 13.21 -14.14
CA ARG A 299 -17.15 12.14 -14.91
C ARG A 299 -16.51 11.08 -14.01
N LEU A 300 -16.06 11.49 -12.82
CA LEU A 300 -15.52 10.57 -11.82
C LEU A 300 -16.64 9.68 -11.28
N VAL A 301 -17.79 10.27 -10.94
CA VAL A 301 -18.97 9.57 -10.46
C VAL A 301 -19.43 8.54 -11.50
N GLU A 302 -19.61 8.97 -12.75
CA GLU A 302 -20.01 8.09 -13.85
C GLU A 302 -19.02 6.92 -14.02
N SER A 303 -17.73 7.20 -14.03
CA SER A 303 -16.72 6.16 -14.22
C SER A 303 -16.66 5.18 -13.05
N GLY A 304 -16.83 5.65 -11.81
CA GLY A 304 -16.84 4.81 -10.62
C GLY A 304 -18.10 3.94 -10.53
N GLU A 305 -19.26 4.49 -10.86
CA GLU A 305 -20.51 3.72 -10.94
C GLU A 305 -20.44 2.65 -12.03
N ALA A 306 -19.89 2.99 -13.21
CA ALA A 306 -19.69 2.03 -14.28
C ALA A 306 -18.75 0.88 -13.85
N CYS A 307 -17.65 1.18 -13.14
CA CYS A 307 -16.76 0.17 -12.58
C CYS A 307 -17.52 -0.76 -11.60
N ARG A 308 -18.26 -0.20 -10.65
CA ARG A 308 -19.02 -0.96 -9.63
C ARG A 308 -20.17 -1.79 -10.23
N ALA A 309 -20.79 -1.31 -11.31
CA ALA A 309 -21.85 -2.05 -12.00
C ALA A 309 -21.30 -3.20 -12.86
N HIS A 310 -20.12 -3.00 -13.44
CA HIS A 310 -19.50 -3.97 -14.36
C HIS A 310 -18.82 -5.13 -13.61
N ALA A 311 -18.17 -4.83 -12.48
CA ALA A 311 -17.45 -5.78 -11.64
C ALA A 311 -18.26 -7.05 -11.24
N PRO A 312 -19.48 -6.95 -10.65
CA PRO A 312 -20.23 -8.14 -10.25
C PRO A 312 -20.87 -8.84 -11.44
N LYS A 313 -21.21 -8.09 -12.49
CA LYS A 313 -21.89 -8.61 -13.68
C LYS A 313 -21.00 -9.52 -14.51
N TRP A 314 -19.71 -9.20 -14.61
CA TRP A 314 -18.81 -9.86 -15.57
C TRP A 314 -17.55 -10.46 -14.95
N ARG A 315 -17.06 -9.90 -13.84
CA ARG A 315 -15.80 -10.32 -13.22
C ARG A 315 -16.00 -11.16 -11.96
N GLY A 316 -17.25 -11.44 -11.58
CA GLY A 316 -17.57 -12.28 -10.42
C GLY A 316 -17.18 -11.66 -9.09
N VAL A 317 -16.90 -10.35 -9.05
CA VAL A 317 -16.63 -9.63 -7.81
C VAL A 317 -17.91 -9.61 -6.99
N ARG A 318 -17.87 -10.12 -5.76
CA ARG A 318 -19.09 -10.22 -4.97
C ARG A 318 -19.56 -8.83 -4.56
N THR A 319 -20.88 -8.62 -4.51
CA THR A 319 -21.44 -7.32 -4.11
C THR A 319 -21.01 -6.92 -2.69
N ASP A 320 -20.75 -7.89 -1.82
CA ASP A 320 -20.17 -7.68 -0.49
C ASP A 320 -18.73 -7.10 -0.54
N GLU A 321 -17.96 -7.34 -1.59
CA GLU A 321 -16.58 -6.81 -1.71
C GLU A 321 -16.57 -5.35 -2.20
N LEU A 322 -17.59 -4.94 -2.97
CA LEU A 322 -17.68 -3.62 -3.59
C LEU A 322 -18.27 -2.54 -2.67
N GLN A 323 -18.93 -2.95 -1.57
CA GLN A 323 -19.54 -2.03 -0.62
C GLN A 323 -19.15 -2.37 0.83
N PRO A 324 -18.82 -1.34 1.63
CA PRO A 324 -18.54 -1.53 3.03
C PRO A 324 -19.77 -2.07 3.75
N HIS A 325 -19.70 -3.31 4.24
CA HIS A 325 -20.74 -3.91 5.07
C HIS A 325 -20.07 -4.83 6.11
N VAL A 326 -20.62 -4.83 7.32
CA VAL A 326 -20.25 -5.74 8.41
C VAL A 326 -21.44 -6.68 8.61
N LYS A 327 -21.24 -7.99 8.54
CA LYS A 327 -22.34 -8.94 8.78
C LYS A 327 -22.66 -8.99 10.27
N GLU A 328 -23.93 -9.22 10.61
CA GLU A 328 -24.38 -9.29 12.01
C GLU A 328 -23.64 -10.44 12.74
N GLY A 329 -22.80 -10.09 13.72
CA GLY A 329 -21.97 -11.04 14.48
C GLY A 329 -20.48 -11.09 14.10
N GLU A 330 -20.04 -10.40 13.04
CA GLU A 330 -18.62 -10.26 12.72
C GLU A 330 -17.94 -9.26 13.67
N VAL A 331 -16.80 -9.66 14.25
CA VAL A 331 -15.99 -8.81 15.11
C VAL A 331 -14.93 -8.09 14.27
N THR A 332 -14.89 -6.78 14.41
CA THR A 332 -14.06 -5.89 13.58
C THR A 332 -12.60 -5.92 14.03
N LEU A 333 -11.64 -5.69 13.12
CA LEU A 333 -10.23 -5.63 13.55
C LEU A 333 -9.98 -4.50 14.53
N CYS A 334 -10.58 -3.33 14.31
CA CYS A 334 -10.50 -2.21 15.24
C CYS A 334 -10.88 -2.64 16.66
N ARG A 335 -11.95 -3.43 16.79
CA ARG A 335 -12.42 -3.92 18.08
C ARG A 335 -11.45 -4.93 18.69
N HIS A 336 -10.98 -5.91 17.91
CA HIS A 336 -10.01 -6.88 18.38
C HIS A 336 -8.68 -6.26 18.82
N VAL A 337 -8.16 -5.31 18.04
CA VAL A 337 -6.91 -4.59 18.32
C VAL A 337 -7.04 -3.67 19.54
N SER A 338 -8.21 -3.05 19.73
CA SER A 338 -8.49 -2.26 20.93
C SER A 338 -8.57 -3.13 22.19
N GLU A 339 -9.18 -4.31 22.08
CA GLU A 339 -9.27 -5.29 23.18
C GLU A 339 -7.89 -5.89 23.52
N SER A 340 -7.04 -6.18 22.53
CA SER A 340 -5.67 -6.69 22.76
C SER A 340 -4.72 -5.60 23.29
N GLY A 341 -4.84 -4.36 22.79
CA GLY A 341 -4.05 -3.22 23.27
C GLY A 341 -4.36 -2.84 24.72
N GLN A 342 -5.60 -3.02 25.16
CA GLN A 342 -5.99 -2.87 26.58
C GLN A 342 -5.40 -3.97 27.48
N GLN A 343 -5.30 -5.20 26.98
CA GLN A 343 -4.67 -6.31 27.73
C GLN A 343 -3.15 -6.13 27.86
N GLU A 344 -2.46 -5.64 26.82
CA GLU A 344 -1.02 -5.34 26.89
C GLU A 344 -0.72 -4.14 27.79
N ALA A 345 -1.54 -3.08 27.76
CA ALA A 345 -1.37 -1.93 28.66
C ALA A 345 -1.54 -2.32 30.14
N GLY A 346 -2.51 -3.18 30.47
CA GLY A 346 -2.67 -3.72 31.83
C GLY A 346 -1.51 -4.61 32.28
N ARG A 347 -0.90 -5.35 31.35
CA ARG A 347 0.26 -6.23 31.64
C ARG A 347 1.55 -5.45 31.90
N VAL A 348 1.67 -4.24 31.36
CA VAL A 348 2.80 -3.34 31.63
C VAL A 348 2.65 -2.66 32.99
N GLU A 349 1.43 -2.34 33.43
CA GLU A 349 1.17 -1.83 34.79
C GLU A 349 1.43 -2.89 35.88
N ASP A 350 1.05 -4.15 35.66
CA ASP A 350 1.32 -5.24 36.62
C ASP A 350 2.81 -5.60 36.75
N ASN A 351 3.65 -5.27 35.76
CA ASN A 351 5.09 -5.51 35.82
C ASN A 351 5.88 -4.39 36.53
N PHE A 352 5.22 -3.31 36.95
CA PHE A 352 5.82 -2.19 37.69
C PHE A 352 5.24 -2.01 39.10
N THR A 353 4.54 -3.02 39.64
CA THR A 353 4.06 -3.03 41.03
C THR A 353 4.78 -4.04 41.91
#